data_AF-A0A813KD01-F1
#
_entry.id   AF-A0A813KD01-F1
#
_cell.length_a   1.000
_cell.length_b   1.000
_cell.length_c   1.000
_cell.angle_alpha   90.00
_cell.angle_beta   90.00
_cell.angle_gamma   90.00
#
_symmetry.space_group_name_H-M   'P 1'
#
loop_
_entity.id
_entity.type
_entity.pdbx_description
1 polymer ?
#
loop_
_entity_poly.entity_id
_entity_poly.type
_entity_poly.pdbx_seq_one_letter_code
_entity_poly.pdbx_strand_id
1 'polypeptide(L)'
;ASLLGALRRARCHANARTLGALSCQATVEVVALLTQLARTQSVGVFEAFREASVLERALALLLSSSSSVLHNTVWALMCEIARSPAEVGKQAMLDFLRDGKSMGRAIEAMRCGSTSLEAQPAHGESVGDISECQSQYVGTESVGCLGQLLGICTELRDLGRRRSEVQAALAQLDGWTEVVLPELRAFEAIQAEPLGGFLEEPEPEGHPSQTAAEAEAENVDVDELRLEDLRDINEDLDTELLLHLASKQQVHRQSQEDRRAMVQRGGALQEVQSWAKSRLRLRVASSRLPAAAPDPSEARPWLLR
;
A
#
# COMPACT_ATOMS: atom_id res chain seq x y z
N ALA A 1 11.87 -23.06 7.40
CA ALA A 1 12.76 -23.58 6.33
C ALA A 1 12.16 -23.45 4.91
N SER A 2 10.85 -23.68 4.67
CA SER A 2 10.31 -23.69 3.29
C SER A 2 10.13 -22.30 2.64
N LEU A 3 9.76 -21.26 3.40
CA LEU A 3 9.58 -19.90 2.88
C LEU A 3 10.91 -19.20 2.55
N LEU A 4 11.90 -19.28 3.46
CA LEU A 4 13.27 -18.81 3.23
C LEU A 4 13.94 -19.54 2.07
N GLY A 5 13.71 -20.86 1.93
CA GLY A 5 14.17 -21.62 0.77
C GLY A 5 13.46 -21.21 -0.53
N ALA A 6 12.18 -20.82 -0.48
CA ALA A 6 11.45 -20.29 -1.63
C ALA A 6 11.95 -18.90 -2.04
N LEU A 7 12.22 -18.01 -1.08
CA LEU A 7 12.81 -16.69 -1.31
C LEU A 7 14.22 -16.79 -1.88
N ARG A 8 15.06 -17.70 -1.36
CA ARG A 8 16.39 -17.99 -1.91
C ARG A 8 16.34 -18.58 -3.32
N ARG A 9 15.31 -19.36 -3.67
CA ARG A 9 15.11 -19.87 -5.05
C ARG A 9 14.57 -18.82 -6.01
N ALA A 10 13.73 -17.89 -5.53
CA ALA A 10 13.28 -16.74 -6.32
C ALA A 10 14.44 -15.79 -6.70
N ARG A 11 15.52 -15.78 -5.90
CA ARG A 11 16.76 -15.01 -6.11
C ARG A 11 17.41 -15.26 -7.48
N CYS A 12 17.27 -16.46 -8.05
CA CYS A 12 17.90 -16.79 -9.34
C CYS A 12 17.20 -16.17 -10.56
N HIS A 13 16.01 -15.58 -10.40
CA HIS A 13 15.26 -14.99 -11.51
C HIS A 13 14.66 -13.59 -11.24
N ALA A 14 14.73 -13.08 -10.00
CA ALA A 14 14.01 -11.87 -9.62
C ALA A 14 14.80 -10.56 -9.85
N ASN A 15 14.82 -10.07 -11.08
CA ASN A 15 15.08 -8.65 -11.35
C ASN A 15 14.03 -7.78 -10.61
N ALA A 16 14.34 -6.52 -10.31
CA ALA A 16 13.35 -5.57 -9.77
C ALA A 16 12.05 -5.51 -10.60
N ARG A 17 12.16 -5.82 -11.91
CA ARG A 17 11.05 -5.97 -12.85
C ARG A 17 10.01 -7.02 -12.45
N THR A 18 10.39 -8.07 -11.72
CA THR A 18 9.49 -9.20 -11.39
C THR A 18 8.49 -8.87 -10.29
N LEU A 19 8.84 -7.98 -9.36
CA LEU A 19 7.87 -7.43 -8.39
C LEU A 19 6.91 -6.45 -9.08
N GLY A 20 7.39 -5.69 -10.08
CA GLY A 20 6.54 -4.82 -10.90
C GLY A 20 5.61 -5.56 -11.88
N ALA A 21 5.84 -6.85 -12.13
CA ALA A 21 4.98 -7.68 -12.98
C ALA A 21 3.80 -8.32 -12.22
N LEU A 22 3.78 -8.22 -10.90
CA LEU A 22 2.66 -8.65 -10.08
C LEU A 22 1.56 -7.59 -10.12
N SER A 23 0.30 -8.02 -9.97
CA SER A 23 -0.77 -7.07 -9.72
C SER A 23 -0.45 -6.25 -8.46
N CYS A 24 -0.93 -5.00 -8.41
CA CYS A 24 -0.76 -4.14 -7.24
C CYS A 24 -1.22 -4.87 -5.95
N GLN A 25 -2.30 -5.65 -6.04
CA GLN A 25 -2.82 -6.45 -4.93
C GLN A 25 -1.80 -7.49 -4.44
N ALA A 26 -1.24 -8.31 -5.33
CA ALA A 26 -0.26 -9.33 -4.95
C ALA A 26 1.02 -8.69 -4.38
N THR A 27 1.43 -7.52 -4.88
CA THR A 27 2.56 -6.77 -4.32
C THR A 27 2.28 -6.31 -2.90
N VAL A 28 1.10 -5.74 -2.63
CA VAL A 28 0.68 -5.34 -1.29
C VAL A 28 0.67 -6.54 -0.33
N GLU A 29 0.11 -7.68 -0.75
CA GLU A 29 0.09 -8.90 0.05
C GLU A 29 1.50 -9.40 0.40
N VAL A 30 2.42 -9.38 -0.58
CA VAL A 30 3.82 -9.76 -0.36
C VAL A 30 4.51 -8.81 0.62
N VAL A 31 4.37 -7.49 0.45
CA VAL A 31 4.99 -6.51 1.36
C VAL A 31 4.39 -6.64 2.76
N ALA A 32 3.08 -6.84 2.87
CA ALA A 32 2.42 -7.06 4.17
C ALA A 32 2.93 -8.32 4.87
N LEU A 33 3.14 -9.42 4.14
CA LEU A 33 3.76 -10.64 4.68
C LEU A 33 5.20 -10.39 5.14
N LEU A 34 6.00 -9.63 4.37
CA LEU A 34 7.34 -9.23 4.79
C LEU A 34 7.29 -8.40 6.08
N THR A 35 6.32 -7.50 6.22
CA THR A 35 6.12 -6.71 7.46
C THR A 35 5.81 -7.62 8.64
N GLN A 36 4.94 -8.63 8.48
CA GLN A 36 4.67 -9.60 9.55
C GLN A 36 5.91 -10.43 9.90
N LEU A 37 6.74 -10.79 8.92
CA LEU A 37 8.01 -11.48 9.18
C LEU A 37 8.99 -10.58 9.94
N ALA A 38 9.10 -9.30 9.58
CA ALA A 38 9.93 -8.33 10.29
C ALA A 38 9.56 -8.25 11.79
N ARG A 39 8.24 -8.24 12.08
CA ARG A 39 7.70 -8.21 13.45
C ARG A 39 8.07 -9.41 14.29
N THR A 40 8.41 -10.55 13.70
CA THR A 40 8.90 -11.71 14.46
C THR A 40 10.25 -11.44 15.13
N GLN A 41 10.95 -10.38 14.70
CA GLN A 41 12.28 -10.00 15.17
C GLN A 41 13.33 -11.13 15.07
N SER A 42 13.07 -12.12 14.22
CA SER A 42 13.96 -13.27 14.04
C SER A 42 15.20 -12.85 13.26
N VAL A 43 16.38 -13.12 13.81
CA VAL A 43 17.68 -12.84 13.18
C VAL A 43 17.75 -13.37 11.75
N GLY A 44 17.33 -14.63 11.53
CA GLY A 44 17.37 -15.25 10.21
C GLY A 44 16.43 -14.60 9.18
N VAL A 45 15.39 -13.90 9.63
CA VAL A 45 14.53 -13.11 8.73
C VAL A 45 15.27 -11.86 8.26
N PHE A 46 15.91 -11.11 9.17
CA PHE A 46 16.67 -9.91 8.79
C PHE A 46 17.90 -10.24 7.95
N GLU A 47 18.60 -11.34 8.23
CA GLU A 47 19.68 -11.83 7.37
C GLU A 47 19.17 -12.07 5.95
N ALA A 48 18.01 -12.71 5.80
CA ALA A 48 17.41 -12.94 4.50
C ALA A 48 16.93 -11.64 3.82
N PHE A 49 16.41 -10.67 4.58
CA PHE A 49 16.03 -9.36 4.05
C PHE A 49 17.23 -8.61 3.50
N ARG A 50 18.34 -8.67 4.23
CA ARG A 50 19.62 -8.10 3.82
C ARG A 50 20.19 -8.80 2.59
N GLU A 51 20.21 -10.13 2.58
CA GLU A 51 20.65 -10.94 1.42
C GLU A 51 19.83 -10.65 0.15
N ALA A 52 18.55 -10.30 0.31
CA ALA A 52 17.62 -10.05 -0.79
C ALA A 52 17.45 -8.56 -1.14
N SER A 53 18.17 -7.65 -0.48
CA SER A 53 18.04 -6.19 -0.64
C SER A 53 16.59 -5.72 -0.54
N VAL A 54 15.85 -6.21 0.48
CA VAL A 54 14.42 -5.92 0.64
C VAL A 54 14.17 -4.41 0.78
N LEU A 55 14.99 -3.69 1.53
CA LEU A 55 14.84 -2.24 1.76
C LEU A 55 14.98 -1.43 0.46
N GLU A 56 15.98 -1.73 -0.37
CA GLU A 56 16.18 -1.06 -1.66
C GLU A 56 14.99 -1.31 -2.61
N ARG A 57 14.49 -2.55 -2.66
CA ARG A 57 13.35 -2.92 -3.48
C ARG A 57 12.06 -2.28 -2.98
N ALA A 58 11.87 -2.23 -1.66
CA ALA A 58 10.71 -1.60 -1.03
C ALA A 58 10.70 -0.10 -1.35
N LEU A 59 11.83 0.60 -1.17
CA LEU A 59 11.91 2.02 -1.52
C LEU A 59 11.70 2.26 -3.03
N ALA A 60 12.25 1.40 -3.89
CA ALA A 60 12.00 1.50 -5.32
C ALA A 60 10.50 1.36 -5.64
N LEU A 61 9.79 0.45 -4.97
CA LEU A 61 8.33 0.29 -5.11
C LEU A 61 7.56 1.52 -4.61
N LEU A 62 8.00 2.15 -3.52
CA LEU A 62 7.43 3.39 -3.00
C LEU A 62 7.50 4.48 -4.07
N LEU A 63 8.69 4.70 -4.64
CA LEU A 63 8.95 5.77 -5.60
C LEU A 63 8.31 5.51 -6.98
N SER A 64 8.07 4.25 -7.36
CA SER A 64 7.53 3.91 -8.68
C SER A 64 6.01 3.70 -8.72
N SER A 65 5.35 3.64 -7.56
CA SER A 65 3.92 3.34 -7.48
C SER A 65 3.08 4.60 -7.29
N SER A 66 1.86 4.57 -7.80
CA SER A 66 0.79 5.54 -7.49
C SER A 66 -0.19 5.02 -6.43
N SER A 67 0.03 3.83 -5.86
CA SER A 67 -0.88 3.23 -4.88
C SER A 67 -0.54 3.66 -3.46
N SER A 68 -1.41 4.47 -2.84
CA SER A 68 -1.30 4.87 -1.44
C SER A 68 -1.29 3.68 -0.47
N VAL A 69 -2.03 2.62 -0.78
CA VAL A 69 -2.03 1.36 0.00
C VAL A 69 -0.65 0.72 -0.02
N LEU A 70 -0.01 0.65 -1.20
CA LEU A 70 1.34 0.13 -1.31
C LEU A 70 2.34 1.03 -0.59
N HIS A 71 2.22 2.36 -0.72
CA HIS A 71 3.06 3.31 -0.01
C HIS A 71 3.01 3.09 1.51
N ASN A 72 1.81 3.01 2.08
CA ASN A 72 1.62 2.74 3.51
C ASN A 72 2.18 1.38 3.94
N THR A 73 2.05 0.36 3.10
CA THR A 73 2.56 -0.99 3.40
C THR A 73 4.08 -1.03 3.37
N VAL A 74 4.71 -0.35 2.41
CA VAL A 74 6.17 -0.20 2.32
C VAL A 74 6.70 0.61 3.50
N TRP A 75 6.07 1.73 3.82
CA TRP A 75 6.41 2.54 4.99
C TRP A 75 6.39 1.68 6.26
N ALA A 76 5.31 0.92 6.49
CA ALA A 76 5.21 0.03 7.63
C ALA A 76 6.36 -1.00 7.68
N LEU A 77 6.72 -1.62 6.55
CA LEU A 77 7.86 -2.55 6.47
C LEU A 77 9.17 -1.87 6.88
N MET A 78 9.46 -0.69 6.32
CA MET A 78 10.70 0.03 6.62
C MET A 78 10.77 0.47 8.08
N CYS A 79 9.66 0.95 8.65
CA CYS A 79 9.57 1.29 10.06
C CYS A 79 9.81 0.09 10.97
N GLU A 80 9.24 -1.09 10.66
CA GLU A 80 9.45 -2.30 11.47
C GLU A 80 10.92 -2.75 11.45
N ILE A 81 11.60 -2.60 10.31
CA ILE A 81 13.03 -2.91 10.21
C ILE A 81 13.87 -1.88 10.97
N ALA A 82 13.57 -0.59 10.83
CA ALA A 82 14.28 0.49 11.52
C ALA A 82 14.10 0.45 13.04
N ARG A 83 12.94 0.01 13.54
CA ARG A 83 12.64 -0.13 14.97
C ARG A 83 13.09 -1.46 15.56
N SER A 84 13.68 -2.36 14.77
CA SER A 84 14.16 -3.64 15.26
C SER A 84 15.18 -3.45 16.39
N PRO A 85 15.00 -4.10 17.56
CA PRO A 85 16.00 -4.09 18.62
C PRO A 85 17.21 -4.96 18.29
N ALA A 86 17.12 -5.82 17.27
CA ALA A 86 18.19 -6.74 16.89
C ALA A 86 19.32 -6.01 16.16
N GLU A 87 20.57 -6.33 16.50
CA GLU A 87 21.75 -5.78 15.82
C GLU A 87 21.76 -6.08 14.32
N VAL A 88 21.14 -7.19 13.89
CA VAL A 88 21.01 -7.53 12.47
C VAL A 88 20.04 -6.60 11.73
N GLY A 89 18.98 -6.12 12.39
CA GLY A 89 18.09 -5.09 11.84
C GLY A 89 18.82 -3.76 11.65
N LYS A 90 19.59 -3.35 12.66
CA LYS A 90 20.52 -2.19 12.57
C LYS A 90 21.48 -2.34 11.40
N GLN A 91 22.11 -3.52 11.26
CA GLN A 91 23.05 -3.76 10.18
C GLN A 91 22.40 -3.72 8.80
N ALA A 92 21.17 -4.25 8.66
CA ALA A 92 20.41 -4.15 7.41
C ALA A 92 20.14 -2.68 7.03
N MET A 93 19.79 -1.83 8.00
CA MET A 93 19.62 -0.39 7.77
C MET A 93 20.94 0.29 7.40
N LEU A 94 22.04 -0.01 8.09
CA LEU A 94 23.36 0.55 7.77
C LEU A 94 23.82 0.17 6.36
N ASP A 95 23.64 -1.10 5.97
CA ASP A 95 24.03 -1.57 4.63
C ASP A 95 23.19 -0.86 3.55
N PHE A 96 21.88 -0.68 3.80
CA PHE A 96 20.99 0.09 2.93
C PHE A 96 21.40 1.57 2.80
N LEU A 97 21.77 2.23 3.90
CA LEU A 97 22.21 3.63 3.88
C LEU A 97 23.56 3.80 3.20
N ARG A 98 24.51 2.86 3.42
CA ARG A 98 25.87 2.93 2.86
C ARG A 98 25.93 2.74 1.36
N ASP A 99 25.04 1.96 0.74
CA ASP A 99 24.97 1.89 -0.73
C ASP A 99 24.55 3.24 -1.33
N GLY A 100 23.74 4.02 -0.60
CA GLY A 100 23.41 5.42 -0.91
C GLY A 100 22.54 5.63 -2.15
N LYS A 101 22.53 4.73 -3.14
CA LYS A 101 21.84 4.92 -4.43
C LYS A 101 20.32 4.99 -4.28
N SER A 102 19.76 4.10 -3.45
CA SER A 102 18.31 4.08 -3.24
C SER A 102 17.88 5.30 -2.45
N MET A 103 18.63 5.66 -1.40
CA MET A 103 18.31 6.84 -0.60
C MET A 103 18.53 8.15 -1.37
N GLY A 104 19.56 8.24 -2.21
CA GLY A 104 19.80 9.39 -3.09
C GLY A 104 18.64 9.63 -4.07
N ARG A 105 18.03 8.56 -4.62
CA ARG A 105 16.81 8.68 -5.44
C ARG A 105 15.62 9.22 -4.64
N ALA A 106 15.48 8.80 -3.39
CA ALA A 106 14.44 9.33 -2.51
C ALA A 106 14.69 10.81 -2.15
N ILE A 107 15.94 11.19 -1.86
CA ILE A 107 16.31 12.58 -1.58
C ILE A 107 16.02 13.47 -2.81
N GLU A 108 16.33 12.98 -4.00
CA GLU A 108 15.99 13.69 -5.25
C GLU A 108 14.47 13.83 -5.43
N ALA A 109 13.70 12.78 -5.14
CA ALA A 109 12.24 12.85 -5.18
C ALA A 109 11.68 13.92 -4.21
N MET A 110 12.26 14.05 -3.02
CA MET A 110 11.87 15.11 -2.08
C MET A 110 12.27 16.49 -2.60
N ARG A 111 13.48 16.64 -3.13
CA ARG A 111 13.95 17.92 -3.72
C ARG A 111 13.01 18.41 -4.81
N CYS A 112 12.60 17.52 -5.73
CA CYS A 112 11.62 17.85 -6.76
C CYS A 112 10.26 18.24 -6.15
N GLY A 113 9.81 17.52 -5.12
CA GLY A 113 8.57 17.81 -4.40
C GLY A 113 8.53 19.21 -3.79
N SER A 114 9.59 19.62 -3.10
CA SER A 114 9.70 20.93 -2.46
C SER A 114 9.63 22.07 -3.47
N THR A 115 10.37 21.97 -4.59
CA THR A 115 10.38 23.03 -5.61
C THR A 115 9.02 23.22 -6.29
N SER A 116 8.20 22.16 -6.38
CA SER A 116 6.87 22.23 -6.99
C SER A 116 5.88 22.98 -6.11
N LEU A 117 5.95 22.81 -4.79
CA LEU A 117 5.11 23.51 -3.82
C LEU A 117 5.41 25.02 -3.79
N GLU A 118 6.68 25.40 -3.86
CA GLU A 118 7.08 26.82 -3.87
C GLU A 118 6.74 27.54 -5.18
N ALA A 119 6.68 26.80 -6.30
CA ALA A 119 6.38 27.36 -7.62
C ALA A 119 4.89 27.57 -7.87
N GLN A 120 3.99 27.16 -6.97
CA GLN A 120 2.57 27.49 -7.09
C GLN A 120 2.37 28.97 -6.72
N PRO A 121 2.03 29.84 -7.69
CA PRO A 121 1.81 31.25 -7.39
C PRO A 121 0.62 31.36 -6.44
N ALA A 122 0.81 32.09 -5.33
CA ALA A 122 -0.22 32.32 -4.31
C ALA A 122 -1.43 33.13 -4.82
N HIS A 123 -1.56 33.40 -6.12
CA HIS A 123 -2.57 34.23 -6.73
C HIS A 123 -3.24 33.48 -7.89
N GLY A 124 -4.56 33.29 -7.77
CA GLY A 124 -5.43 32.58 -8.69
C GLY A 124 -5.64 33.27 -10.04
N GLU A 125 -4.56 33.63 -10.73
CA GLU A 125 -4.64 33.96 -12.15
C GLU A 125 -4.45 32.69 -12.98
N SER A 126 -5.58 32.18 -13.45
CA SER A 126 -5.68 31.16 -14.49
C SER A 126 -4.92 31.62 -15.75
N VAL A 127 -3.67 31.19 -15.89
CA VAL A 127 -2.88 31.39 -17.11
C VAL A 127 -2.63 30.02 -17.73
N GLY A 128 -3.23 29.84 -18.90
CA GLY A 128 -3.21 28.62 -19.67
C GLY A 128 -1.82 28.20 -20.18
N ASP A 129 -1.78 26.94 -20.62
CA ASP A 129 -0.73 26.30 -21.40
C ASP A 129 0.69 26.28 -20.79
N ILE A 130 0.83 25.58 -19.66
CA ILE A 130 2.12 25.05 -19.20
C ILE A 130 2.10 23.52 -19.42
N SER A 131 2.23 23.09 -20.68
CA SER A 131 2.03 21.67 -21.07
C SER A 131 3.30 20.93 -21.55
N GLU A 132 4.47 21.55 -21.71
CA GLU A 132 5.58 20.89 -22.44
C GLU A 132 6.89 20.63 -21.68
N CYS A 133 7.12 21.18 -20.48
CA CYS A 133 8.39 20.97 -19.76
C CYS A 133 8.41 19.81 -18.74
N GLN A 134 7.30 19.08 -18.55
CA GLN A 134 7.20 18.02 -17.52
C GLN A 134 7.46 16.59 -18.02
N SER A 135 7.71 16.36 -19.31
CA SER A 135 7.57 15.01 -19.88
C SER A 135 8.82 14.10 -19.80
N GLN A 136 10.02 14.62 -19.56
CA GLN A 136 11.24 13.82 -19.76
C GLN A 136 11.89 13.22 -18.51
N TYR A 137 11.47 13.63 -17.30
CA TYR A 137 11.85 12.96 -16.06
C TYR A 137 10.68 12.09 -15.58
N VAL A 138 10.65 10.85 -16.06
CA VAL A 138 9.99 9.68 -15.46
C VAL A 138 8.95 10.01 -14.35
N GLY A 139 7.70 10.22 -14.73
CA GLY A 139 6.53 9.94 -13.87
C GLY A 139 6.33 10.83 -12.64
N THR A 140 6.31 12.15 -12.81
CA THR A 140 6.02 13.18 -11.78
C THR A 140 4.58 13.20 -11.22
N GLU A 141 3.78 12.14 -11.39
CA GLU A 141 2.42 12.05 -10.82
C GLU A 141 2.35 11.44 -9.41
N SER A 142 3.47 10.97 -8.82
CA SER A 142 3.43 10.35 -7.49
C SER A 142 3.60 11.36 -6.34
N VAL A 143 2.77 12.41 -6.32
CA VAL A 143 2.67 13.34 -5.18
C VAL A 143 2.30 12.59 -3.89
N GLY A 144 1.64 11.43 -4.02
CA GLY A 144 1.17 10.63 -2.90
C GLY A 144 2.27 9.98 -2.02
N CYS A 145 3.48 9.76 -2.52
CA CYS A 145 4.51 9.02 -1.77
C CYS A 145 5.34 9.89 -0.81
N LEU A 146 5.32 11.22 -0.97
CA LEU A 146 6.16 12.15 -0.21
C LEU A 146 5.89 12.08 1.29
N GLY A 147 4.62 11.95 1.70
CA GLY A 147 4.26 11.83 3.13
C GLY A 147 4.87 10.58 3.79
N GLN A 148 4.80 9.42 3.11
CA GLN A 148 5.42 8.19 3.60
C GLN A 148 6.95 8.31 3.58
N LEU A 149 7.52 9.00 2.58
CA LEU A 149 8.95 9.19 2.51
C LEU A 149 9.48 10.08 3.65
N LEU A 150 8.78 11.17 3.98
CA LEU A 150 9.03 11.97 5.17
C LEU A 150 8.94 11.10 6.43
N GLY A 151 7.90 10.26 6.54
CA GLY A 151 7.76 9.29 7.63
C GLY A 151 8.95 8.34 7.77
N ILE A 152 9.48 7.79 6.66
CA ILE A 152 10.70 6.96 6.66
C ILE A 152 11.90 7.79 7.16
N CYS A 153 12.06 9.01 6.64
CA CYS A 153 13.18 9.87 7.00
C CYS A 153 13.15 10.27 8.49
N THR A 154 11.97 10.50 9.07
CA THR A 154 11.78 10.72 10.51
C THR A 154 12.27 9.52 11.32
N GLU A 155 11.85 8.29 10.96
CA GLU A 155 12.28 7.08 11.65
C GLU A 155 13.80 6.85 11.55
N LEU A 156 14.39 7.14 10.39
CA LEU A 156 15.83 7.08 10.17
C LEU A 156 16.58 8.07 11.06
N ARG A 157 16.11 9.32 11.12
CA ARG A 157 16.69 10.35 11.99
C ARG A 157 16.61 9.94 13.47
N ASP A 158 15.48 9.39 13.89
CA ASP A 158 15.27 8.95 15.28
C ASP A 158 16.07 7.67 15.60
N LEU A 159 16.29 6.80 14.62
CA LEU A 159 17.26 5.71 14.73
C LEU A 159 18.69 6.26 14.87
N GLY A 160 19.07 7.26 14.08
CA GLY A 160 20.37 7.95 14.17
C GLY A 160 20.61 8.59 15.54
N ARG A 161 19.60 9.23 16.14
CA ARG A 161 19.68 9.77 17.51
C ARG A 161 20.01 8.71 18.56
N ARG A 162 19.57 7.46 18.34
CA ARG A 162 19.81 6.32 19.25
C ARG A 162 21.08 5.54 18.92
N ARG A 163 21.58 5.65 17.68
CA ARG A 163 22.67 4.84 17.13
C ARG A 163 23.62 5.73 16.32
N SER A 164 24.79 6.02 16.88
CA SER A 164 25.76 6.94 16.29
C SER A 164 26.29 6.48 14.93
N GLU A 165 26.36 5.16 14.68
CA GLU A 165 26.79 4.65 13.37
C GLU A 165 25.78 4.96 12.27
N VAL A 166 24.48 4.94 12.61
CA VAL A 166 23.39 5.31 11.68
C VAL A 166 23.43 6.81 11.44
N GLN A 167 23.61 7.61 12.49
CA GLN A 167 23.77 9.06 12.35
C GLN A 167 24.94 9.42 11.42
N ALA A 168 26.09 8.76 11.59
CA ALA A 168 27.26 8.97 10.73
C ALA A 168 26.99 8.57 9.28
N ALA A 169 26.28 7.46 9.04
CA ALA A 169 25.88 7.04 7.70
C ALA A 169 24.91 8.04 7.04
N LEU A 170 23.92 8.55 7.79
CA LEU A 170 22.98 9.55 7.30
C LEU A 170 23.68 10.86 6.93
N ALA A 171 24.64 11.31 7.75
CA ALA A 171 25.42 12.51 7.49
C ALA A 171 26.31 12.44 6.24
N GLN A 172 26.57 11.23 5.72
CA GLN A 172 27.33 11.01 4.48
C GLN A 172 26.45 11.02 3.22
N LEU A 173 25.12 11.05 3.37
CA LEU A 173 24.21 11.09 2.23
C LEU A 173 24.07 12.52 1.71
N ASP A 174 24.43 12.72 0.45
CA ASP A 174 24.28 14.00 -0.24
C ASP A 174 22.82 14.47 -0.21
N GLY A 175 22.57 15.66 0.34
CA GLY A 175 21.24 16.23 0.48
C GLY A 175 20.50 15.83 1.77
N TRP A 176 21.08 14.99 2.64
CA TRP A 176 20.46 14.70 3.93
C TRP A 176 20.35 15.95 4.80
N THR A 177 21.43 16.72 4.89
CA THR A 177 21.47 17.94 5.73
C THR A 177 20.75 19.10 5.05
N GLU A 178 20.84 19.19 3.71
CA GLU A 178 20.39 20.33 2.92
C GLU A 178 18.93 20.22 2.47
N VAL A 179 18.42 18.99 2.28
CA VAL A 179 17.06 18.73 1.79
C VAL A 179 16.23 18.04 2.87
N VAL A 180 16.67 16.86 3.33
CA VAL A 180 15.84 16.04 4.23
C VAL A 180 15.58 16.73 5.58
N LEU A 181 16.62 17.22 6.25
CA LEU A 181 16.45 17.80 7.59
C LEU A 181 15.56 19.06 7.61
N PRO A 182 15.68 20.02 6.68
CA PRO A 182 14.74 21.15 6.58
C PRO A 182 13.29 20.70 6.37
N GLU A 183 13.04 19.77 5.44
CA GLU A 183 11.71 19.22 5.17
C GLU A 183 11.10 18.54 6.41
N LEU A 184 11.90 17.76 7.14
CA LEU A 184 11.45 17.16 8.40
C LEU A 184 11.06 18.21 9.45
N ARG A 185 11.80 19.32 9.55
CA ARG A 185 11.47 20.40 10.49
C ARG A 185 10.20 21.15 10.07
N ALA A 186 10.04 21.42 8.78
CA ALA A 186 8.83 22.04 8.25
C ALA A 186 7.61 21.15 8.51
N PHE A 187 7.73 19.85 8.22
CA PHE A 187 6.70 18.87 8.51
C PHE A 187 6.36 18.80 10.01
N GLU A 188 7.35 18.81 10.90
CA GLU A 188 7.13 18.84 12.35
C GLU A 188 6.46 20.13 12.83
N ALA A 189 6.81 21.28 12.24
CA ALA A 189 6.18 22.55 12.55
C ALA A 189 4.69 22.51 12.20
N ILE A 190 4.35 22.04 10.99
CA ILE A 190 2.96 21.87 10.53
C ILE A 190 2.19 20.91 11.45
N GLN A 191 2.80 19.78 11.84
CA GLN A 191 2.15 18.81 12.74
C GLN A 191 1.96 19.34 14.17
N ALA A 192 2.76 20.34 14.58
CA ALA A 192 2.64 20.98 15.89
C ALA A 192 1.59 22.10 15.92
N GLU A 193 1.12 22.56 14.75
CA GLU A 193 0.05 23.54 14.67
C GLU A 193 -1.26 22.91 15.19
N PRO A 194 -2.01 23.61 16.07
CA PRO A 194 -3.28 23.12 16.56
C PRO A 194 -4.25 22.93 15.39
N LEU A 195 -4.83 21.72 15.29
CA LEU A 195 -5.86 21.42 14.29
C LEU A 195 -7.13 22.21 14.63
N GLY A 196 -7.38 23.25 13.85
CA GLY A 196 -8.42 24.25 14.12
C GLY A 196 -7.77 25.55 14.55
N GLY A 197 -7.91 26.59 13.73
CA GLY A 197 -7.61 27.95 14.17
C GLY A 197 -8.33 28.20 15.49
N PHE A 198 -7.72 29.00 16.37
CA PHE A 198 -8.39 29.45 17.58
C PHE A 198 -9.81 29.87 17.19
N LEU A 199 -10.82 29.12 17.64
CA LEU A 199 -12.15 29.69 17.79
C LEU A 199 -11.90 30.87 18.70
N GLU A 200 -11.99 32.09 18.16
CA GLU A 200 -11.91 33.31 18.96
C GLU A 200 -12.77 33.04 20.19
N GLU A 201 -12.12 32.92 21.37
CA GLU A 201 -12.86 32.84 22.61
C GLU A 201 -13.76 34.07 22.58
N PRO A 202 -15.10 33.92 22.71
CA PRO A 202 -15.97 35.08 22.70
C PRO A 202 -15.43 36.03 23.76
N GLU A 203 -14.96 37.20 23.31
CA GLU A 203 -14.43 38.25 24.16
C GLU A 203 -15.33 38.34 25.40
N PRO A 204 -14.78 38.35 26.63
CA PRO A 204 -15.56 38.59 27.82
C PRO A 204 -15.90 40.09 27.84
N GLU A 205 -16.70 40.55 26.88
CA GLU A 205 -17.44 41.79 27.01
C GLU A 205 -18.38 41.56 28.20
N GLY A 206 -17.98 42.12 29.33
CA GLY A 206 -18.78 42.15 30.53
C GLY A 206 -20.12 42.78 30.22
N HIS A 207 -21.13 41.93 30.01
CA HIS A 207 -22.52 42.36 30.01
C HIS A 207 -23.22 41.91 31.29
N PRO A 208 -23.92 42.84 31.95
CA PRO A 208 -24.53 42.62 33.25
C PRO A 208 -25.79 41.76 33.12
N SER A 209 -26.08 41.03 34.19
CA SER A 209 -27.43 40.58 34.56
C SER A 209 -28.12 39.62 33.60
N GLN A 210 -27.95 38.34 33.92
CA GLN A 210 -28.94 37.29 33.69
C GLN A 210 -30.31 37.70 34.28
N THR A 211 -31.17 38.38 33.51
CA THR A 211 -32.63 38.45 33.81
C THR A 211 -33.53 38.83 32.62
N ALA A 212 -33.01 39.10 31.41
CA ALA A 212 -33.86 39.55 30.29
C ALA A 212 -33.85 38.64 29.03
N ALA A 213 -32.93 37.66 28.91
CA ALA A 213 -32.80 36.85 27.70
C ALA A 213 -33.69 35.58 27.67
N GLU A 214 -34.47 35.31 28.72
CA GLU A 214 -35.52 34.28 28.68
C GLU A 214 -36.86 34.81 28.13
N ALA A 215 -36.95 36.10 27.77
CA ALA A 215 -38.15 36.71 27.21
C ALA A 215 -38.09 36.99 25.70
N GLU A 216 -36.94 36.78 25.03
CA GLU A 216 -36.81 36.98 23.57
C GLU A 216 -36.31 35.73 22.82
N ALA A 217 -36.30 34.57 23.47
CA ALA A 217 -36.07 33.27 22.83
C ALA A 217 -37.31 32.72 22.07
N GLU A 218 -38.32 33.55 21.80
CA GLU A 218 -39.58 33.14 21.14
C GLU A 218 -39.78 33.77 19.76
N ASN A 219 -38.87 34.61 19.23
CA ASN A 219 -39.04 35.19 17.88
C ASN A 219 -37.72 35.39 17.12
N VAL A 220 -36.83 34.39 17.11
CA VAL A 220 -35.84 34.29 16.03
C VAL A 220 -36.47 33.43 14.95
N ASP A 221 -36.99 34.09 13.93
CA ASP A 221 -37.53 33.50 12.71
C ASP A 221 -36.49 32.56 12.10
N VAL A 222 -36.68 31.25 12.29
CA VAL A 222 -35.86 30.17 11.72
C VAL A 222 -36.16 29.97 10.21
N ASP A 223 -36.93 30.88 9.61
CA ASP A 223 -37.47 30.75 8.26
C ASP A 223 -36.67 31.46 7.15
N GLU A 224 -35.44 31.94 7.41
CA GLU A 224 -34.60 32.53 6.35
C GLU A 224 -33.20 31.89 6.18
N LEU A 225 -33.11 30.58 6.42
CA LEU A 225 -32.28 29.75 5.54
C LEU A 225 -33.20 29.28 4.41
N ARG A 226 -33.27 30.06 3.33
CA ARG A 226 -34.11 29.71 2.19
C ARG A 226 -33.66 28.35 1.67
N LEU A 227 -34.61 27.44 1.44
CA LEU A 227 -34.40 26.15 0.78
C LEU A 227 -33.78 26.28 -0.63
N GLU A 228 -33.63 27.50 -1.14
CA GLU A 228 -32.92 27.88 -2.37
C GLU A 228 -31.40 27.90 -2.16
N ASP A 229 -30.89 28.38 -1.01
CA ASP A 229 -29.44 28.48 -0.74
C ASP A 229 -28.80 27.09 -0.45
N LEU A 230 -29.58 26.14 0.07
CA LEU A 230 -29.15 24.74 0.22
C LEU A 230 -29.22 23.93 -1.09
N ARG A 231 -29.87 24.46 -2.15
CA ARG A 231 -29.84 23.83 -3.48
C ARG A 231 -28.59 24.20 -4.25
N ASP A 232 -28.08 25.42 -4.10
CA ASP A 232 -26.84 25.85 -4.78
C ASP A 232 -25.62 25.00 -4.37
N ILE A 233 -25.50 24.63 -3.09
CA ILE A 233 -24.43 23.74 -2.60
C ILE A 233 -24.52 22.32 -3.20
N ASN A 234 -25.72 21.92 -3.65
CA ASN A 234 -25.97 20.61 -4.25
C ASN A 234 -25.97 20.64 -5.78
N GLU A 235 -26.02 21.82 -6.41
CA GLU A 235 -25.92 22.00 -7.87
C GLU A 235 -24.46 22.11 -8.35
N ASP A 236 -23.55 22.60 -7.50
CA ASP A 236 -22.10 22.62 -7.76
C ASP A 236 -21.38 21.32 -7.37
N LEU A 237 -22.11 20.31 -6.90
CA LEU A 237 -21.56 18.95 -6.82
C LEU A 237 -21.45 18.41 -8.25
N ASP A 238 -20.37 18.78 -8.93
CA ASP A 238 -20.07 18.55 -10.34
C ASP A 238 -20.79 17.31 -10.88
N THR A 239 -21.72 17.54 -11.81
CA THR A 239 -22.40 16.47 -12.54
C THR A 239 -21.37 15.46 -13.11
N GLU A 240 -20.17 15.96 -13.44
CA GLU A 240 -19.01 15.18 -13.86
C GLU A 240 -18.43 14.30 -12.74
N LEU A 241 -18.33 14.79 -11.50
CA LEU A 241 -17.92 13.99 -10.34
C LEU A 241 -18.96 12.91 -10.01
N LEU A 242 -20.25 13.23 -10.09
CA LEU A 242 -21.34 12.26 -9.92
C LEU A 242 -21.31 11.17 -11.00
N LEU A 243 -21.12 11.55 -12.27
CA LEU A 243 -20.95 10.60 -13.37
C LEU A 243 -19.67 9.75 -13.21
N HIS A 244 -18.58 10.34 -12.72
CA HIS A 244 -17.33 9.64 -12.45
C HIS A 244 -17.47 8.63 -11.31
N LEU A 245 -18.17 8.98 -10.23
CA LEU A 245 -18.47 8.08 -9.12
C LEU A 245 -19.44 6.96 -9.52
N ALA A 246 -20.46 7.27 -10.34
CA ALA A 246 -21.37 6.27 -10.90
C ALA A 246 -20.64 5.29 -11.83
N SER A 247 -19.75 5.79 -12.68
CA SER A 247 -18.88 4.97 -13.54
C SER A 247 -17.96 4.05 -12.71
N LYS A 248 -17.31 4.60 -11.67
CA LYS A 248 -16.48 3.80 -10.73
C LYS A 248 -17.30 2.72 -10.01
N GLN A 249 -18.51 3.03 -9.55
CA GLN A 249 -19.40 2.04 -8.95
C GLN A 249 -19.79 0.94 -9.94
N GLN A 250 -20.07 1.29 -11.20
CA GLN A 250 -20.43 0.33 -12.23
C GLN A 250 -19.28 -0.61 -12.56
N VAL A 251 -18.06 -0.08 -12.73
CA VAL A 251 -16.84 -0.90 -12.91
C VAL A 251 -16.61 -1.82 -11.71
N HIS A 252 -16.85 -1.34 -10.49
CA HIS A 252 -16.71 -2.16 -9.29
C HIS A 252 -17.74 -3.30 -9.25
N ARG A 253 -19.01 -3.04 -9.59
CA ARG A 253 -20.05 -4.08 -9.68
C ARG A 253 -19.71 -5.12 -10.73
N GLN A 254 -19.28 -4.67 -11.91
CA GLN A 254 -18.90 -5.58 -13.00
C GLN A 254 -17.68 -6.43 -12.62
N SER A 255 -16.68 -5.84 -11.96
CA SER A 255 -15.53 -6.59 -11.44
C SER A 255 -15.93 -7.63 -10.39
N GLN A 256 -16.90 -7.33 -9.52
CA GLN A 256 -17.42 -8.31 -8.56
C GLN A 256 -18.19 -9.44 -9.24
N GLU A 257 -18.99 -9.13 -10.27
CA GLU A 257 -19.70 -10.13 -11.08
C GLU A 257 -18.72 -11.05 -11.82
N ASP A 258 -17.67 -10.48 -12.43
CA ASP A 258 -16.62 -11.24 -13.09
C ASP A 258 -15.87 -12.16 -12.11
N ARG A 259 -15.57 -11.67 -10.89
CA ARG A 259 -14.98 -12.50 -9.84
C ARG A 259 -15.90 -13.65 -9.43
N ARG A 260 -17.21 -13.39 -9.27
CA ARG A 260 -18.20 -14.43 -8.96
C ARG A 260 -18.30 -15.46 -10.09
N ALA A 261 -18.34 -15.01 -11.34
CA ALA A 261 -18.35 -15.89 -12.51
C ALA A 261 -17.07 -16.73 -12.60
N MET A 262 -15.91 -16.15 -12.28
CA MET A 262 -14.64 -16.86 -12.25
C MET A 262 -14.60 -17.93 -11.15
N VAL A 263 -15.13 -17.63 -9.95
CA VAL A 263 -15.26 -18.61 -8.85
C VAL A 263 -16.21 -19.75 -9.25
N GLN A 264 -17.34 -19.45 -9.88
CA GLN A 264 -18.28 -20.46 -10.38
C GLN A 264 -17.64 -21.36 -11.46
N ARG A 265 -16.89 -20.77 -12.40
CA ARG A 265 -16.12 -21.54 -13.41
C ARG A 265 -15.01 -22.39 -12.77
N GLY A 266 -14.34 -21.86 -11.76
CA GLY A 266 -13.33 -22.59 -10.98
C GLY A 266 -13.91 -23.80 -10.24
N GLY A 267 -15.08 -23.63 -9.62
CA GLY A 267 -15.83 -24.72 -9.00
C GLY A 267 -16.25 -25.81 -9.99
N ALA A 268 -16.78 -25.42 -11.15
CA ALA A 268 -17.14 -26.36 -12.21
C ALA A 268 -15.92 -27.15 -12.74
N LEU A 269 -14.76 -26.51 -12.90
CA LEU A 269 -13.53 -27.20 -13.29
C LEU A 269 -13.04 -28.17 -12.20
N GLN A 270 -13.22 -27.83 -10.93
CA GLN A 270 -12.85 -28.70 -9.81
C GLN A 270 -13.76 -29.94 -9.73
N GLU A 271 -15.06 -29.80 -10.02
CA GLU A 271 -16.01 -30.91 -10.16
C GLU A 271 -15.68 -31.82 -11.35
N VAL A 272 -15.34 -31.25 -12.52
CA VAL A 272 -14.93 -32.05 -13.68
C VAL A 272 -13.65 -32.84 -13.38
N GLN A 273 -12.69 -32.23 -12.69
CA GLN A 273 -11.46 -32.92 -12.27
C GLN A 273 -11.72 -34.00 -11.21
N SER A 274 -12.62 -33.78 -10.26
CA SER A 274 -12.98 -34.78 -9.26
C SER A 274 -13.70 -35.98 -9.88
N TRP A 275 -14.61 -35.72 -10.83
CA TRP A 275 -15.30 -36.75 -11.61
C TRP A 275 -14.32 -37.57 -12.46
N ALA A 276 -13.39 -36.91 -13.16
CA ALA A 276 -12.37 -37.59 -13.97
C ALA A 276 -11.46 -38.49 -13.12
N LYS A 277 -11.04 -38.02 -11.93
CA LYS A 277 -10.26 -38.83 -10.98
C LYS A 277 -11.03 -40.05 -10.48
N SER A 278 -12.32 -39.90 -10.15
CA SER A 278 -13.17 -41.00 -9.73
C SER A 278 -13.35 -42.05 -10.83
N ARG A 279 -13.53 -41.63 -12.09
CA ARG A 279 -13.59 -42.55 -13.24
C ARG A 279 -12.28 -43.30 -13.48
N LEU A 280 -11.14 -42.63 -13.29
CA LEU A 280 -9.82 -43.26 -13.42
C LEU A 280 -9.63 -44.34 -12.35
N ARG A 281 -10.06 -44.07 -11.11
CA ARG A 281 -10.01 -45.05 -10.01
C ARG A 281 -10.88 -46.27 -10.30
N LEU A 282 -12.08 -46.09 -10.85
CA LEU A 282 -12.96 -47.20 -11.25
C LEU A 282 -12.37 -48.05 -12.37
N ARG A 283 -11.72 -47.44 -13.37
CA ARG A 283 -11.01 -48.21 -14.41
C ARG A 283 -9.84 -49.02 -13.83
N VAL A 284 -9.03 -48.41 -12.98
CA VAL A 284 -7.89 -49.10 -12.35
C VAL A 284 -8.37 -50.25 -11.45
N ALA A 285 -9.46 -50.07 -10.72
CA ALA A 285 -10.08 -51.12 -9.93
C ALA A 285 -10.62 -52.26 -10.81
N SER A 286 -11.26 -51.94 -11.94
CA SER A 286 -11.78 -52.94 -12.89
C SER A 286 -10.67 -53.71 -13.61
N SER A 287 -9.50 -53.11 -13.83
CA SER A 287 -8.33 -53.80 -14.41
C SER A 287 -7.57 -54.70 -13.43
N ARG A 288 -7.91 -54.64 -12.12
CA ARG A 288 -7.32 -55.49 -11.07
C ARG A 288 -8.20 -56.65 -10.67
N LEU A 289 -9.37 -56.82 -11.32
CA LEU A 289 -10.09 -58.08 -11.20
C LEU A 289 -9.20 -59.14 -11.88
N PRO A 290 -8.76 -60.17 -11.14
CA PRO A 290 -8.04 -61.27 -11.75
C PRO A 290 -8.94 -61.84 -12.82
N ALA A 291 -8.43 -61.95 -14.06
CA ALA A 291 -9.05 -62.78 -15.06
C ALA A 291 -9.08 -64.19 -14.46
N ALA A 292 -10.19 -64.55 -13.84
CA ALA A 292 -10.45 -65.92 -13.43
C ALA A 292 -10.48 -66.71 -14.72
N ALA A 293 -9.32 -67.28 -15.08
CA ALA A 293 -9.25 -68.30 -16.08
C ALA A 293 -10.25 -69.37 -15.65
N PRO A 294 -11.27 -69.69 -16.46
CA PRO A 294 -12.17 -70.78 -16.13
C PRO A 294 -11.31 -72.03 -15.99
N ASP A 295 -11.33 -72.64 -14.82
CA ASP A 295 -10.62 -73.87 -14.53
C ASP A 295 -11.12 -74.96 -15.49
N PRO A 296 -10.29 -75.46 -16.44
CA PRO A 296 -10.74 -76.46 -17.40
C PRO A 296 -10.98 -77.83 -16.75
N SER A 297 -10.77 -77.97 -15.43
CA SER A 297 -10.97 -79.22 -14.69
C SER A 297 -12.39 -79.45 -14.17
N GLU A 298 -13.31 -78.47 -14.26
CA GLU A 298 -14.74 -78.64 -13.95
C GLU A 298 -15.61 -78.95 -15.17
N ALA A 299 -15.03 -79.64 -16.17
CA ALA A 299 -15.81 -80.38 -17.17
C ALA A 299 -16.48 -81.59 -16.50
N ARG A 300 -17.59 -81.33 -15.80
CA ARG A 300 -18.43 -82.36 -15.21
C ARG A 300 -19.23 -83.10 -16.31
N PRO A 301 -19.17 -84.46 -16.33
CA PRO A 301 -19.85 -85.28 -17.32
C PRO A 301 -21.23 -85.68 -16.81
N TRP A 302 -22.27 -84.91 -17.12
CA TRP A 302 -23.65 -85.38 -16.98
C TRP A 302 -24.55 -84.63 -17.95
N LEU A 303 -24.77 -85.25 -19.11
CA LEU A 303 -26.07 -85.34 -19.81
C LEU A 303 -25.89 -86.25 -21.03
N LEU A 304 -25.68 -87.54 -20.76
CA LEU A 304 -26.14 -88.64 -21.61
C LEU A 304 -27.18 -89.42 -20.79
N ARG A 305 -28.44 -89.01 -20.93
CA ARG A 305 -29.63 -89.85 -20.95
C ARG A 305 -30.83 -89.00 -21.34
#